data_AF-A0A6P0J586-F1
#
_entry.id   AF-A0A6P0J586-F1
#
_cell.length_a   1.000
_cell.length_b   1.000
_cell.length_c   1.000
_cell.angle_alpha   90.00
_cell.angle_beta   90.00
_cell.angle_gamma   90.00
#
_symmetry.space_group_name_H-M   'P 1'
#
loop_
_entity.id
_entity.type
_entity.pdbx_description
1 polymer ?
#
loop_
_entity_poly.entity_id
_entity_poly.type
_entity_poly.pdbx_seq_one_letter_code
_entity_poly.pdbx_strand_id
1 'polypeptide(L)'
;MVCSNSDQQCQKVLPQLRTNAPELVQKTEFKCATKQGSLFLIVYEQEIDIRCGFFATSVWDENGDGLVDNEDPVSVDISVGNFKP
;
A
#
# COMPACT_ATOMS: atom_id res chain seq x y z
N MET A 1 -2.12 2.97 -7.80
CA MET A 1 -0.64 2.96 -7.73
C MET A 1 -0.12 4.19 -8.46
N VAL A 2 0.58 5.09 -7.75
CA VAL A 2 1.04 6.38 -8.28
C VAL A 2 2.46 6.63 -7.78
N CYS A 3 3.35 7.12 -8.65
CA CYS A 3 4.69 7.55 -8.26
C CYS A 3 4.70 9.06 -8.03
N SER A 4 5.42 9.54 -7.01
CA SER A 4 5.72 10.97 -6.90
C SER A 4 6.53 11.43 -8.10
N ASN A 5 6.36 12.69 -8.53
CA ASN A 5 7.19 13.29 -9.57
C ASN A 5 8.66 13.41 -9.17
N SER A 6 8.97 13.38 -7.88
CA SER A 6 10.33 13.36 -7.36
C SER A 6 10.97 11.96 -7.34
N ASP A 7 10.19 10.90 -7.53
CA ASP A 7 10.66 9.52 -7.45
C ASP A 7 10.98 8.96 -8.84
N GLN A 8 12.17 9.29 -9.33
CA GLN A 8 12.66 8.88 -10.66
C GLN A 8 12.75 7.36 -10.82
N GLN A 9 13.04 6.63 -9.74
CA GLN A 9 13.13 5.16 -9.79
C GLN A 9 11.74 4.55 -9.98
N CYS A 10 10.76 5.00 -9.20
CA CYS A 10 9.37 4.57 -9.35
C CYS A 10 8.84 4.87 -10.76
N GLN A 11 9.11 6.07 -11.29
CA GLN A 11 8.67 6.43 -12.65
C GLN A 11 9.28 5.56 -13.75
N LYS A 12 10.53 5.13 -13.59
CA LYS A 12 11.20 4.24 -14.54
C LYS A 12 10.65 2.81 -14.50
N VAL A 13 10.36 2.33 -13.29
CA VAL A 13 9.98 0.93 -13.03
C VAL A 13 8.49 0.68 -13.29
N LEU A 14 7.62 1.63 -12.94
CA LEU A 14 6.17 1.44 -13.00
C LEU A 14 5.67 1.02 -14.41
N PRO A 15 6.16 1.61 -15.53
CA PRO A 15 5.79 1.14 -16.86
C PRO A 15 6.26 -0.29 -17.16
N GLN A 16 7.45 -0.67 -16.70
CA GLN A 16 7.99 -2.02 -16.88
C GLN A 16 7.16 -3.05 -16.11
N LEU A 17 6.81 -2.74 -14.86
CA LEU A 17 5.94 -3.59 -14.03
C LEU A 17 4.57 -3.81 -14.69
N ARG A 18 3.95 -2.73 -15.20
CA ARG A 18 2.66 -2.81 -15.90
C ARG A 18 2.72 -3.61 -17.20
N THR A 19 3.85 -3.60 -17.88
CA THR A 19 4.05 -4.31 -19.15
C THR A 19 4.39 -5.78 -18.93
N ASN A 20 5.30 -6.06 -17.99
CA ASN A 20 5.87 -7.40 -17.80
C ASN A 20 5.05 -8.26 -16.84
N ALA A 21 4.28 -7.65 -15.93
CA ALA A 21 3.48 -8.38 -14.94
C ALA A 21 2.10 -7.73 -14.71
N PRO A 22 1.27 -7.56 -15.76
CA PRO A 22 -0.05 -6.92 -15.64
C PRO A 22 -1.00 -7.64 -14.67
N GLU A 23 -0.93 -8.98 -14.62
CA GLU A 23 -1.73 -9.77 -13.67
C GLU A 23 -1.33 -9.53 -12.21
N LEU A 24 -0.02 -9.35 -11.95
CA LEU A 24 0.47 -9.01 -10.62
C LEU A 24 -0.06 -7.64 -10.20
N VAL A 25 -0.01 -6.65 -11.09
CA VAL A 25 -0.55 -5.30 -10.84
C VAL A 25 -2.03 -5.38 -10.49
N GLN A 26 -2.87 -6.02 -11.32
CA GLN A 26 -4.30 -6.16 -11.03
C GLN A 26 -4.56 -6.87 -9.69
N LYS A 27 -3.83 -7.95 -9.41
CA LYS A 27 -3.97 -8.69 -8.15
C LYS A 27 -3.62 -7.83 -6.95
N THR A 28 -2.55 -7.03 -7.03
CA THR A 28 -2.16 -6.12 -5.94
C THR A 28 -3.14 -4.96 -5.78
N GLU A 29 -3.66 -4.40 -6.87
CA GLU A 29 -4.70 -3.37 -6.87
C GLU A 29 -5.97 -3.86 -6.18
N PHE A 30 -6.44 -5.05 -6.55
CA PHE A 30 -7.59 -5.67 -5.90
C PHE A 30 -7.34 -5.89 -4.41
N LYS A 31 -6.22 -6.52 -4.04
CA LYS A 31 -5.87 -6.77 -2.63
C LYS A 31 -5.87 -5.48 -1.81
N CYS A 32 -5.26 -4.42 -2.33
CA CYS A 32 -5.16 -3.17 -1.57
C CYS A 32 -6.50 -2.44 -1.48
N ALA A 33 -7.32 -2.47 -2.53
CA ALA A 33 -8.66 -1.90 -2.53
C ALA A 33 -9.57 -2.55 -1.47
N THR A 34 -9.46 -3.86 -1.21
CA THR A 34 -10.23 -4.53 -0.15
C THR A 34 -9.89 -4.04 1.27
N LYS A 35 -8.76 -3.34 1.42
CA LYS A 35 -8.32 -2.73 2.68
C LYS A 35 -8.52 -1.21 2.71
N GLN A 36 -9.16 -0.65 1.69
CA GLN A 36 -9.28 0.80 1.48
C GLN A 36 -7.90 1.50 1.53
N GLY A 37 -6.86 0.78 1.12
CA GLY A 37 -5.48 1.26 1.18
C GLY A 37 -5.05 1.95 -0.11
N SER A 38 -3.86 2.55 -0.03
CA SER A 38 -3.15 3.15 -1.16
C SER A 38 -1.94 2.31 -1.53
N LEU A 39 -1.81 2.00 -2.82
CA LEU A 39 -0.65 1.27 -3.36
C LEU A 39 0.52 2.19 -3.68
N PHE A 40 1.70 1.78 -3.24
CA PHE A 40 2.98 2.38 -3.58
C PHE A 40 4.05 1.30 -3.83
N LEU A 41 5.19 1.72 -4.38
CA LEU A 41 6.30 0.84 -4.72
C LEU A 41 7.50 1.19 -3.84
N ILE A 42 8.20 0.17 -3.37
CA ILE A 42 9.55 0.31 -2.83
C ILE A 42 10.50 -0.38 -3.80
N VAL A 43 11.45 0.38 -4.33
CA VAL A 43 12.45 -0.11 -5.29
C VAL A 43 13.73 -0.45 -4.54
N TYR A 44 14.13 -1.71 -4.60
CA TYR A 44 15.43 -2.20 -4.14
C TYR A 44 16.34 -2.48 -5.35
N GLU A 45 17.63 -2.76 -5.10
CA GLU A 45 18.60 -2.98 -6.18
C GLU A 45 18.24 -4.14 -7.14
N GLN A 46 17.55 -5.16 -6.64
CA GLN A 46 17.26 -6.40 -7.38
C GLN A 46 15.77 -6.77 -7.41
N GLU A 47 14.92 -5.99 -6.74
CA GLU A 47 13.50 -6.30 -6.61
C GLU A 47 12.67 -5.06 -6.34
N ILE A 48 11.39 -5.17 -6.64
CA ILE A 48 10.40 -4.13 -6.42
C ILE A 48 9.33 -4.73 -5.53
N ASP A 49 9.20 -4.17 -4.33
CA ASP A 49 8.14 -4.54 -3.39
C ASP A 49 6.93 -3.63 -3.62
N ILE A 50 5.77 -4.24 -3.85
CA ILE A 50 4.50 -3.56 -4.02
C ILE A 50 3.82 -3.55 -2.66
N ARG A 51 3.63 -2.36 -2.11
CA ARG A 51 3.07 -2.19 -0.76
C ARG A 51 1.71 -1.52 -0.78
N CYS A 52 0.87 -1.95 0.15
CA CYS A 52 -0.43 -1.36 0.43
C CYS A 52 -0.38 -0.69 1.80
N GLY A 53 -0.47 0.64 1.82
CA GLY A 53 -0.58 1.44 3.04
C GLY A 53 -2.04 1.73 3.37
N PHE A 54 -2.42 1.62 4.64
CA PHE A 54 -3.75 1.96 5.13
C PHE A 54 -3.66 2.46 6.57
N PHE A 55 -4.68 3.20 7.00
CA PHE A 55 -4.80 3.61 8.38
C PHE A 55 -5.61 2.57 9.15
N ALA A 56 -5.09 2.15 10.29
CA ALA A 56 -5.80 1.35 11.27
C ALA A 56 -5.98 2.21 12.52
N THR A 57 -7.23 2.48 12.88
CA THR A 57 -7.56 3.22 14.10
C THR A 57 -7.94 2.22 15.18
N SER A 58 -7.25 2.27 16.31
CA SER A 58 -7.74 1.62 17.53
C SER A 58 -8.66 2.58 18.25
N VAL A 59 -9.85 2.10 18.64
CA VAL A 59 -10.85 2.88 19.38
C VAL A 59 -11.11 2.21 20.71
N TRP A 60 -11.25 3.02 21.75
CA TRP A 60 -11.60 2.55 23.09
C TRP A 60 -12.80 3.34 23.60
N ASP A 61 -13.76 2.60 24.12
CA ASP A 61 -14.87 3.09 24.93
C ASP A 61 -14.60 2.55 26.34
N GLU A 62 -14.01 3.39 27.21
CA GLU A 62 -13.63 2.98 28.56
C GLU A 62 -14.84 2.89 29.48
N ASN A 63 -15.87 3.69 29.20
CA ASN A 63 -17.02 3.87 30.07
C ASN A 63 -18.26 3.05 29.65
N GLY A 64 -18.26 2.50 28.43
CA GLY A 64 -19.28 1.62 27.87
C GLY A 64 -20.55 2.32 27.41
N ASP A 65 -20.53 3.64 27.19
CA ASP A 65 -21.69 4.43 26.76
C ASP A 65 -21.98 4.33 25.25
N GLY A 66 -21.13 3.61 24.51
CA GLY A 66 -21.25 3.45 23.06
C GLY A 66 -20.71 4.64 22.27
N LEU A 67 -20.03 5.58 22.92
CA LEU A 67 -19.26 6.65 22.31
C LEU A 67 -17.76 6.33 22.43
N VAL A 68 -16.98 6.86 21.49
CA VAL A 68 -15.52 6.67 21.51
C VAL A 68 -14.90 7.69 22.45
N ASP A 69 -14.20 7.22 23.48
CA ASP A 69 -13.45 8.07 24.41
C ASP A 69 -12.07 8.41 23.86
N ASN A 70 -11.42 7.44 23.20
CA ASN A 70 -10.08 7.57 22.66
C ASN A 70 -9.95 6.95 21.27
N GLU A 71 -9.20 7.62 20.39
CA GLU A 71 -8.81 7.14 19.06
C GLU A 71 -7.31 7.25 18.88
N ASP A 72 -6.66 6.17 18.44
CA ASP A 72 -5.25 6.15 18.06
C ASP A 72 -5.09 5.70 16.61
N PRO A 73 -4.91 6.63 15.66
CA PRO A 73 -4.70 6.31 14.25
C PRO A 73 -3.25 5.89 13.99
N VAL A 74 -3.06 4.64 13.57
CA VAL A 74 -1.76 4.10 13.18
C VAL A 74 -1.72 3.90 11.66
N SER A 75 -0.68 4.43 11.02
CA SER A 75 -0.39 4.12 9.62
C SER A 75 0.35 2.78 9.54
N VAL A 76 -0.18 1.84 8.74
CA VAL A 76 0.40 0.51 8.54
C VAL A 76 0.56 0.28 7.05
N ASP A 77 1.66 -0.36 6.65
CA ASP A 77 1.85 -0.83 5.29
C ASP A 77 2.27 -2.30 5.25
N ILE A 78 1.76 -3.03 4.24
CA ILE A 78 2.03 -4.44 4.04
C ILE A 78 2.49 -4.71 2.61
N SER A 79 3.43 -5.64 2.43
CA SER A 79 3.77 -6.16 1.10
C SER A 79 2.60 -6.98 0.54
N VAL A 80 2.20 -6.68 -0.69
CA VAL A 80 1.11 -7.38 -1.40
C VAL A 80 1.58 -8.08 -2.67
N GLY A 81 2.82 -7.81 -3.11
CA GLY A 81 3.48 -8.45 -4.24
C GLY A 81 4.94 -8.04 -4.36
N ASN A 82 5.74 -8.83 -5.08
CA ASN A 82 7.13 -8.54 -5.40
C ASN A 82 7.37 -8.81 -6.88
N PHE A 83 8.20 -8.01 -7.52
CA PHE A 83 8.60 -8.16 -8.91
C PHE A 83 10.11 -8.04 -9.05
N LYS A 84 10.72 -8.97 -9.78
CA LYS A 84 12.13 -8.94 -10.15
C LYS A 84 12.23 -8.59 -11.64
N PRO A 85 12.71 -7.38 -11.99
CA PRO A 85 12.79 -6.92 -13.36
C PRO A 85 13.86 -7.65 -14.18
#